data_AF-A0A8J6J2X2-F1
#
_entry.id   AF-A0A8J6J2X2-F1
#
_cell.length_a   1.000
_cell.length_b   1.000
_cell.length_c   1.000
_cell.angle_alpha   90.00
_cell.angle_beta   90.00
_cell.angle_gamma   90.00
#
_symmetry.space_group_name_H-M   'P 1'
#
loop_
_entity.id
_entity.type
_entity.pdbx_description
1 polymer ?
#
loop_
_entity_poly.entity_id
_entity_poly.type
_entity_poly.pdbx_seq_one_letter_code
_entity_poly.pdbx_strand_id
1 'polypeptide(L)'
;MKKRRLAALFLAAASLLALCALAGCAGRGESRTEEDVPLDLLAYSVWARLDRQNDVYFQAARLADDYLSSEERDTAEARFQGFCRGVNVMAQDQIIYNQVNAIFQGQDTLKKAVKQLVTATLTCKLDELPLSRLSDEEVTQLRDTLQTLAGCCDRGEESSLAHCIENRTEGDDLTAAIARVTEAVQGLERLTAE
;
A
#
# COMPACT_ATOMS: atom_id res chain seq x y z
N MET A 1 24.39 65.79 10.83
CA MET A 1 23.29 64.84 11.11
C MET A 1 22.90 63.92 9.94
N LYS A 2 23.06 64.31 8.67
CA LYS A 2 22.71 63.47 7.49
C LYS A 2 23.54 62.17 7.33
N LYS A 3 24.86 62.19 7.64
CA LYS A 3 25.75 61.02 7.48
C LYS A 3 25.44 59.86 8.44
N ARG A 4 25.01 60.15 9.68
CA ARG A 4 24.65 59.12 10.68
C ARG A 4 23.30 58.45 10.35
N ARG A 5 22.36 59.17 9.74
CA ARG A 5 21.08 58.62 9.27
C ARG A 5 21.26 57.71 8.04
N LEU A 6 22.15 58.07 7.12
CA LEU A 6 22.50 57.22 5.97
C LEU A 6 23.15 55.91 6.42
N ALA A 7 24.09 55.94 7.36
CA ALA A 7 24.71 54.73 7.89
C ALA A 7 23.71 53.80 8.60
N ALA A 8 22.75 54.36 9.36
CA ALA A 8 21.68 53.59 10.00
C ALA A 8 20.68 52.99 8.99
N LEU A 9 20.39 53.69 7.88
CA LEU A 9 19.56 53.18 6.79
C LEU A 9 20.23 52.03 6.04
N PHE A 10 21.54 52.11 5.80
CA PHE A 10 22.29 51.01 5.18
C PHE A 10 22.41 49.79 6.09
N LEU A 11 22.59 49.98 7.41
CA LEU A 11 22.57 48.87 8.37
C LEU A 11 21.19 48.20 8.45
N ALA A 12 20.12 48.99 8.47
CA ALA A 12 18.75 48.45 8.52
C ALA A 12 18.38 47.71 7.22
N ALA A 13 18.79 48.23 6.05
CA ALA A 13 18.59 47.55 4.77
C ALA A 13 19.40 46.25 4.65
N ALA A 14 20.64 46.23 5.15
CA ALA A 14 21.46 45.01 5.21
C ALA A 14 20.87 43.97 6.19
N SER A 15 20.26 44.41 7.29
CA SER A 15 19.59 43.54 8.26
C SER A 15 18.30 42.92 7.69
N LEU A 16 17.52 43.70 6.92
CA LEU A 16 16.31 43.21 6.25
C LEU A 16 16.64 42.25 5.10
N LEU A 17 17.71 42.51 4.33
CA LEU A 17 18.18 41.59 3.28
C LEU A 17 18.74 40.29 3.88
N ALA A 18 19.39 40.34 5.04
CA ALA A 18 19.85 39.15 5.76
C ALA A 18 18.71 38.31 6.36
N LEU A 19 17.61 38.96 6.81
CA LEU A 19 16.41 38.27 7.30
C LEU A 19 15.59 37.65 6.15
N CYS A 20 15.56 38.27 4.97
CA CYS A 20 14.94 37.65 3.77
C CYS A 20 15.75 36.48 3.20
N ALA A 21 17.07 36.43 3.44
CA ALA A 21 17.93 35.31 3.05
C ALA A 21 17.86 34.11 4.02
N LEU A 22 17.36 34.32 5.25
CA LEU A 22 17.21 33.26 6.26
C LEU A 22 15.77 32.76 6.43
N ALA A 23 14.78 33.47 5.88
CA ALA A 23 13.36 33.09 5.95
C ALA A 23 12.78 32.55 4.63
N GLY A 24 13.59 32.40 3.58
CA GLY A 24 13.18 31.77 2.33
C GLY A 24 14.39 31.21 1.58
N CYS A 25 14.34 29.91 1.23
CA CYS A 25 15.39 29.03 0.69
C CYS A 25 16.22 28.35 1.81
N ALA A 26 16.16 27.04 2.08
CA ALA A 26 15.92 25.91 1.19
C ALA A 26 15.12 24.81 1.92
N GLY A 27 13.82 24.77 1.63
CA GLY A 27 12.94 23.62 1.84
C GLY A 27 12.17 23.37 0.55
N ARG A 28 12.88 23.37 -0.59
CA ARG A 28 12.37 23.01 -1.91
C ARG A 28 13.52 22.95 -2.90
N GLY A 29 13.83 21.74 -3.37
CA GLY A 29 14.84 21.51 -4.41
C GLY A 29 16.09 20.82 -3.89
N GLU A 30 15.95 19.63 -3.30
CA GLU A 30 16.98 18.62 -3.58
C GLU A 30 16.97 18.44 -5.10
N SER A 31 18.09 18.78 -5.73
CA SER A 31 18.34 18.45 -7.11
C SER A 31 18.24 16.93 -7.22
N ARG A 32 17.13 16.41 -7.76
CA ARG A 32 17.00 15.03 -8.21
C ARG A 32 18.29 14.67 -8.95
N THR A 33 19.12 13.82 -8.35
CA THR A 33 20.29 13.29 -9.03
C THR A 33 19.81 12.19 -9.97
N GLU A 34 20.57 11.89 -11.04
CA GLU A 34 20.25 10.77 -11.93
C GLU A 34 20.17 9.41 -11.18
N GLU A 35 20.70 9.35 -9.95
CA GLU A 35 20.61 8.22 -9.01
C GLU A 35 19.23 8.05 -8.36
N ASP A 36 18.37 9.08 -8.30
CA ASP A 36 17.02 8.99 -7.72
C ASP A 36 15.99 8.42 -8.72
N VAL A 37 16.28 8.49 -10.02
CA VAL A 37 15.37 8.07 -11.10
C VAL A 37 15.06 6.55 -11.07
N PRO A 38 16.04 5.66 -10.85
CA PRO A 38 15.77 4.23 -10.69
C PRO A 38 14.91 3.90 -9.46
N LEU A 39 15.13 4.60 -8.34
CA LEU A 39 14.36 4.43 -7.10
C LEU A 39 12.92 4.92 -7.26
N ASP A 40 12.71 6.03 -7.95
CA ASP A 40 11.37 6.53 -8.28
C ASP A 40 10.64 5.56 -9.22
N LEU A 41 11.29 5.03 -10.26
CA LEU A 41 10.70 4.01 -11.15
C LEU A 41 10.34 2.72 -10.41
N LEU A 42 11.16 2.31 -9.45
CA LEU A 42 10.87 1.18 -8.59
C LEU A 42 9.70 1.48 -7.63
N ALA A 43 9.59 2.69 -7.08
CA ALA A 43 8.43 3.10 -6.28
C ALA A 43 7.12 3.08 -7.10
N TYR A 44 7.15 3.57 -8.34
CA TYR A 44 6.02 3.44 -9.27
C TYR A 44 5.61 1.99 -9.52
N SER A 45 6.58 1.06 -9.58
CA SER A 45 6.27 -0.37 -9.76
C SER A 45 5.52 -0.95 -8.56
N VAL A 46 5.83 -0.49 -7.34
CA VAL A 46 5.10 -0.88 -6.12
C VAL A 46 3.70 -0.32 -6.13
N TRP A 47 3.51 0.96 -6.48
CA TRP A 47 2.18 1.57 -6.57
C TRP A 47 1.32 0.86 -7.61
N ALA A 48 1.84 0.66 -8.82
CA ALA A 48 1.11 -0.04 -9.87
C ALA A 48 0.79 -1.50 -9.50
N ARG A 49 1.60 -2.12 -8.63
CA ARG A 49 1.30 -3.46 -8.11
C ARG A 49 0.19 -3.41 -7.06
N LEU A 50 0.23 -2.45 -6.13
CA LEU A 50 -0.82 -2.25 -5.12
C LEU A 50 -2.16 -1.89 -5.78
N ASP A 51 -2.18 -1.01 -6.79
CA ASP A 51 -3.39 -0.67 -7.53
C ASP A 51 -4.01 -1.91 -8.20
N ARG A 52 -3.20 -2.81 -8.78
CA ARG A 52 -3.69 -4.09 -9.32
C ARG A 52 -4.14 -5.05 -8.22
N GLN A 53 -3.46 -5.04 -7.08
CA GLN A 53 -3.79 -5.91 -5.96
C GLN A 53 -5.09 -5.48 -5.27
N ASN A 54 -5.40 -4.18 -5.25
CA ASN A 54 -6.69 -3.63 -4.86
C ASN A 54 -7.82 -4.26 -5.69
N ASP A 55 -7.69 -4.22 -7.02
CA ASP A 55 -8.67 -4.82 -7.95
C ASP A 55 -8.82 -6.33 -7.74
N VAL A 56 -7.71 -7.05 -7.53
CA VAL A 56 -7.73 -8.48 -7.20
C VAL A 56 -8.57 -8.77 -5.95
N TYR A 57 -8.32 -8.04 -4.87
CA TYR A 57 -9.04 -8.23 -3.62
C TYR A 57 -10.52 -7.82 -3.72
N PHE A 58 -10.79 -6.72 -4.42
CA PHE A 58 -12.15 -6.27 -4.66
C PHE A 58 -12.96 -7.30 -5.45
N GLN A 59 -12.40 -7.84 -6.53
CA GLN A 59 -13.06 -8.88 -7.33
C GLN A 59 -13.22 -10.19 -6.56
N ALA A 60 -12.22 -10.62 -5.80
CA ALA A 60 -12.33 -11.81 -4.94
C ALA A 60 -13.45 -11.66 -3.90
N ALA A 61 -13.54 -10.49 -3.24
CA ALA A 61 -14.60 -10.19 -2.29
C ALA A 61 -15.97 -10.24 -2.96
N ARG A 62 -16.11 -9.64 -4.14
CA ARG A 62 -17.36 -9.68 -4.91
C ARG A 62 -17.76 -11.11 -5.26
N LEU A 63 -16.82 -11.96 -5.65
CA LEU A 63 -17.12 -13.36 -5.96
C LEU A 63 -17.56 -14.16 -4.72
N ALA A 64 -17.00 -13.86 -3.54
CA ALA A 64 -17.46 -14.42 -2.28
C ALA A 64 -18.90 -13.95 -1.92
N ASP A 65 -19.23 -12.69 -2.22
CA ASP A 65 -20.58 -12.15 -2.04
C ASP A 65 -21.60 -12.75 -3.05
N ASP A 66 -21.18 -12.90 -4.30
CA ASP A 66 -21.96 -13.57 -5.35
C ASP A 66 -22.27 -15.02 -4.94
N TYR A 67 -21.36 -15.73 -4.27
CA TYR A 67 -21.60 -17.08 -3.74
C TYR A 67 -22.73 -17.11 -2.69
N LEU A 68 -22.75 -16.15 -1.76
CA LEU A 68 -23.75 -16.09 -0.67
C LEU A 68 -25.18 -15.98 -1.21
N SER A 69 -25.36 -15.23 -2.29
CA SER A 69 -26.66 -14.96 -2.92
C SER A 69 -27.02 -15.88 -4.08
N SER A 70 -26.10 -16.78 -4.50
CA SER A 70 -26.30 -17.66 -5.64
C SER A 70 -27.21 -18.86 -5.33
N GLU A 71 -28.14 -19.16 -6.24
CA GLU A 71 -28.87 -20.44 -6.26
C GLU A 71 -27.97 -21.60 -6.76
N GLU A 72 -26.94 -21.28 -7.56
CA GLU A 72 -25.94 -22.23 -8.07
C GLU A 72 -24.61 -22.03 -7.33
N ARG A 73 -24.55 -22.46 -6.06
CA ARG A 73 -23.37 -22.26 -5.20
C ARG A 73 -22.11 -22.97 -5.71
N ASP A 74 -22.26 -24.16 -6.31
CA ASP A 74 -21.12 -24.89 -6.91
C ASP A 74 -20.49 -24.11 -8.08
N THR A 75 -21.31 -23.53 -8.95
CA THR A 75 -20.85 -22.68 -10.06
C THR A 75 -20.16 -21.42 -9.55
N ALA A 76 -20.72 -20.79 -8.50
CA ALA A 76 -20.12 -19.59 -7.90
C ALA A 76 -18.78 -19.89 -7.21
N GLU A 77 -18.68 -21.01 -6.48
CA GLU A 77 -17.43 -21.47 -5.88
C GLU A 77 -16.35 -21.70 -6.96
N ALA A 78 -16.71 -22.40 -8.05
CA ALA A 78 -15.78 -22.65 -9.15
C ALA A 78 -15.27 -21.35 -9.79
N ARG A 79 -16.10 -20.29 -9.85
CA ARG A 79 -15.68 -18.97 -10.32
C ARG A 79 -14.70 -18.30 -9.36
N PHE A 80 -14.98 -18.34 -8.06
CA PHE A 80 -14.08 -17.81 -7.03
C PHE A 80 -12.71 -18.51 -7.09
N GLN A 81 -12.70 -19.85 -7.06
CA GLN A 81 -11.47 -20.64 -7.11
C GLN A 81 -10.73 -20.45 -8.44
N GLY A 82 -11.46 -20.42 -9.57
CA GLY A 82 -10.88 -20.18 -10.89
C GLY A 82 -10.21 -18.81 -11.00
N PHE A 83 -10.85 -17.78 -10.45
CA PHE A 83 -10.27 -16.44 -10.35
C PHE A 83 -8.98 -16.43 -9.51
N CYS A 84 -9.04 -16.96 -8.28
CA CYS A 84 -7.89 -17.03 -7.39
C CYS A 84 -6.74 -17.83 -8.00
N ARG A 85 -7.03 -18.91 -8.73
CA ARG A 85 -6.01 -19.69 -9.44
C ARG A 85 -5.30 -18.86 -10.50
N GLY A 86 -6.06 -18.11 -11.32
CA GLY A 86 -5.51 -17.22 -12.33
C GLY A 86 -4.59 -16.16 -11.71
N VAL A 87 -5.03 -15.54 -10.62
CA VAL A 87 -4.23 -14.57 -9.85
C VAL A 87 -2.94 -15.22 -9.33
N ASN A 88 -3.03 -16.41 -8.75
CA ASN A 88 -1.88 -17.09 -8.14
C ASN A 88 -0.82 -17.50 -9.18
N VAL A 89 -1.23 -17.94 -10.37
CA VAL A 89 -0.30 -18.17 -11.50
C VAL A 89 0.45 -16.89 -11.87
N MET A 90 -0.27 -15.77 -12.02
CA MET A 90 0.35 -14.48 -12.37
C MET A 90 1.27 -13.95 -11.26
N ALA A 91 0.90 -14.15 -10.00
CA ALA A 91 1.69 -13.72 -8.85
C ALA A 91 3.00 -14.52 -8.70
N GLN A 92 3.02 -15.79 -9.13
CA GLN A 92 4.23 -16.62 -9.17
C GLN A 92 5.18 -16.20 -10.30
N ASP A 93 4.63 -15.83 -11.46
CA ASP A 93 5.41 -15.36 -12.62
C ASP A 93 6.01 -13.97 -12.41
N GLN A 94 5.36 -13.10 -11.63
CA GLN A 94 5.92 -11.81 -11.25
C GLN A 94 6.97 -12.01 -10.15
N ILE A 95 8.23 -11.72 -10.46
CA ILE A 95 9.34 -11.69 -9.49
C ILE A 95 9.13 -10.53 -8.51
N ILE A 96 8.24 -10.73 -7.53
CA ILE A 96 7.93 -9.77 -6.45
C ILE A 96 9.16 -9.55 -5.55
N TYR A 97 10.06 -10.53 -5.49
CA TYR A 97 11.08 -10.63 -4.46
C TYR A 97 12.26 -9.66 -4.60
N ASN A 98 12.76 -9.43 -5.81
CA ASN A 98 14.00 -8.66 -5.97
C ASN A 98 13.76 -7.14 -5.89
N GLN A 99 12.63 -6.66 -6.41
CA GLN A 99 12.30 -5.23 -6.43
C GLN A 99 11.89 -4.71 -5.04
N VAL A 100 11.03 -5.45 -4.32
CA VAL A 100 10.61 -5.09 -2.95
C VAL A 100 11.81 -5.04 -1.99
N ASN A 101 12.79 -5.93 -2.15
CA ASN A 101 14.00 -5.92 -1.34
C ASN A 101 14.89 -4.69 -1.58
N ALA A 102 14.99 -4.22 -2.83
CA ALA A 102 15.78 -3.05 -3.16
C ALA A 102 15.12 -1.74 -2.67
N ILE A 103 13.80 -1.65 -2.76
CA ILE A 103 13.04 -0.43 -2.42
C ILE A 103 12.97 -0.19 -0.91
N PHE A 104 12.75 -1.25 -0.12
CA PHE A 104 12.54 -1.15 1.32
C PHE A 104 13.77 -1.57 2.13
N GLN A 105 14.98 -1.34 1.60
CA GLN A 105 16.21 -1.63 2.32
C GLN A 105 16.24 -0.86 3.67
N GLY A 106 16.45 -1.58 4.77
CA GLY A 106 16.42 -1.01 6.12
C GLY A 106 15.03 -0.82 6.73
N GLN A 107 13.94 -1.14 6.01
CA GLN A 107 12.56 -1.03 6.46
C GLN A 107 11.88 -2.40 6.52
N ASP A 108 12.43 -3.33 7.31
CA ASP A 108 12.03 -4.75 7.30
C ASP A 108 10.55 -4.97 7.63
N THR A 109 9.97 -4.19 8.53
CA THR A 109 8.55 -4.29 8.90
C THR A 109 7.65 -3.90 7.73
N LEU A 110 7.94 -2.76 7.08
CA LEU A 110 7.18 -2.31 5.91
C LEU A 110 7.33 -3.30 4.75
N LYS A 111 8.56 -3.75 4.50
CA LYS A 111 8.87 -4.77 3.49
C LYS A 111 8.04 -6.04 3.69
N LYS A 112 7.95 -6.51 4.94
CA LYS A 112 7.16 -7.68 5.32
C LYS A 112 5.67 -7.44 5.06
N ALA A 113 5.14 -6.30 5.50
CA ALA A 113 3.73 -5.96 5.32
C ALA A 113 3.34 -5.87 3.83
N VAL A 114 4.14 -5.19 3.01
CA VAL A 114 3.94 -5.11 1.56
C VAL A 114 3.97 -6.50 0.95
N LYS A 115 4.94 -7.33 1.32
CA LYS A 115 5.03 -8.70 0.83
C LYS A 115 3.77 -9.51 1.18
N GLN A 116 3.34 -9.47 2.44
CA GLN A 116 2.11 -10.15 2.88
C GLN A 116 0.90 -9.66 2.06
N LEU A 117 0.77 -8.36 1.88
CA LEU A 117 -0.34 -7.74 1.14
C LEU A 117 -0.35 -8.11 -0.34
N VAL A 118 0.79 -8.30 -1.00
CA VAL A 118 0.81 -8.64 -2.44
C VAL A 118 0.82 -10.14 -2.71
N THR A 119 0.95 -10.97 -1.68
CA THR A 119 0.97 -12.44 -1.80
C THR A 119 -0.13 -13.17 -1.05
N ALA A 120 -1.03 -12.48 -0.33
CA ALA A 120 -1.98 -13.16 0.57
C ALA A 120 -2.87 -14.18 -0.16
N THR A 121 -3.30 -13.91 -1.40
CA THR A 121 -4.11 -14.85 -2.19
C THR A 121 -3.38 -16.18 -2.44
N LEU A 122 -2.06 -16.11 -2.61
CA LEU A 122 -1.18 -17.26 -2.85
C LEU A 122 -0.81 -17.94 -1.53
N THR A 123 -0.39 -17.19 -0.53
CA THR A 123 0.08 -17.78 0.74
C THR A 123 -1.06 -18.40 1.54
N CYS A 124 -2.28 -17.85 1.43
CA CYS A 124 -3.48 -18.42 2.04
C CYS A 124 -4.21 -19.38 1.09
N LYS A 125 -3.65 -19.68 -0.10
CA LYS A 125 -4.16 -20.67 -1.06
C LYS A 125 -5.66 -20.52 -1.35
N LEU A 126 -6.12 -19.29 -1.65
CA LEU A 126 -7.55 -19.05 -1.85
C LEU A 126 -8.14 -19.81 -3.05
N ASP A 127 -7.31 -20.28 -3.97
CA ASP A 127 -7.73 -21.15 -5.07
C ASP A 127 -8.01 -22.60 -4.65
N GLU A 128 -7.54 -23.00 -3.47
CA GLU A 128 -7.78 -24.31 -2.86
C GLU A 128 -8.89 -24.26 -1.79
N LEU A 129 -9.38 -23.07 -1.41
CA LEU A 129 -10.42 -22.88 -0.40
C LEU A 129 -11.81 -23.26 -0.95
N PRO A 130 -12.47 -24.32 -0.43
CA PRO A 130 -13.83 -24.65 -0.80
C PRO A 130 -14.80 -23.81 0.01
N LEU A 131 -15.50 -22.86 -0.63
CA LEU A 131 -16.47 -21.99 0.05
C LEU A 131 -17.62 -22.79 0.67
N SER A 132 -17.96 -23.93 0.10
CA SER A 132 -18.91 -24.92 0.60
C SER A 132 -18.53 -25.56 1.94
N ARG A 133 -17.27 -25.46 2.37
CA ARG A 133 -16.84 -25.89 3.71
C ARG A 133 -16.96 -24.80 4.77
N LEU A 134 -17.16 -23.55 4.35
CA LEU A 134 -17.38 -22.42 5.24
C LEU A 134 -18.87 -22.22 5.47
N SER A 135 -19.23 -21.78 6.67
CA SER A 135 -20.55 -21.21 6.95
C SER A 135 -20.75 -19.90 6.18
N ASP A 136 -22.01 -19.49 5.99
CA ASP A 136 -22.32 -18.21 5.34
C ASP A 136 -21.72 -17.01 6.11
N GLU A 137 -21.63 -17.12 7.44
CA GLU A 137 -20.93 -16.15 8.29
C GLU A 137 -19.42 -16.12 8.02
N GLU A 138 -18.79 -17.28 7.82
CA GLU A 138 -17.36 -17.36 7.48
C GLU A 138 -17.07 -16.86 6.06
N VAL A 139 -17.95 -17.13 5.09
CA VAL A 139 -17.84 -16.54 3.74
C VAL A 139 -18.06 -15.02 3.79
N THR A 140 -18.95 -14.54 4.66
CA THR A 140 -19.10 -13.10 4.93
C THR A 140 -17.82 -12.50 5.51
N GLN A 141 -17.19 -13.18 6.48
CA GLN A 141 -15.89 -12.75 7.03
C GLN A 141 -14.77 -12.77 5.98
N LEU A 142 -14.77 -13.76 5.08
CA LEU A 142 -13.83 -13.83 3.95
C LEU A 142 -14.00 -12.61 3.05
N ARG A 143 -15.24 -12.29 2.63
CA ARG A 143 -15.55 -11.11 1.83
C ARG A 143 -15.05 -9.83 2.52
N ASP A 144 -15.40 -9.62 3.78
CA ASP A 144 -15.06 -8.40 4.52
C ASP A 144 -13.54 -8.27 4.73
N THR A 145 -12.85 -9.40 4.95
CA THR A 145 -11.39 -9.45 5.03
C THR A 145 -10.75 -9.08 3.70
N LEU A 146 -11.26 -9.61 2.58
CA LEU A 146 -10.80 -9.25 1.24
C LEU A 146 -11.06 -7.77 0.93
N GLN A 147 -12.21 -7.22 1.29
CA GLN A 147 -12.48 -5.78 1.17
C GLN A 147 -11.51 -4.93 2.01
N THR A 148 -11.19 -5.38 3.22
CA THR A 148 -10.19 -4.71 4.06
C THR A 148 -8.82 -4.71 3.40
N LEU A 149 -8.39 -5.85 2.84
CA LEU A 149 -7.13 -5.94 2.09
C LEU A 149 -7.14 -5.06 0.83
N ALA A 150 -8.27 -4.97 0.12
CA ALA A 150 -8.43 -4.02 -0.98
C ALA A 150 -8.21 -2.58 -0.49
N GLY A 151 -8.86 -2.18 0.61
CA GLY A 151 -8.68 -0.86 1.21
C GLY A 151 -7.24 -0.57 1.64
N CYS A 152 -6.50 -1.58 2.14
CA CYS A 152 -5.07 -1.42 2.42
C CYS A 152 -4.21 -1.13 1.18
N CYS A 153 -4.68 -1.53 -0.01
CA CYS A 153 -4.06 -1.24 -1.29
C CYS A 153 -4.52 0.09 -1.94
N ASP A 154 -5.54 0.75 -1.39
CA ASP A 154 -6.13 1.95 -2.01
C ASP A 154 -5.38 3.23 -1.64
N ARG A 155 -4.75 3.86 -2.62
CA ARG A 155 -4.00 5.13 -2.41
C ARG A 155 -4.90 6.32 -2.11
N GLY A 156 -6.19 6.25 -2.43
CA GLY A 156 -7.19 7.26 -2.07
C GLY A 156 -7.59 7.23 -0.59
N GLU A 157 -7.31 6.14 0.12
CA GLU A 157 -7.65 5.96 1.53
C GLU A 157 -6.48 6.36 2.43
N GLU A 158 -6.62 7.47 3.16
CA GLU A 158 -5.52 8.04 3.98
C GLU A 158 -4.92 7.04 4.99
N SER A 159 -5.75 6.12 5.49
CA SER A 159 -5.34 5.08 6.46
C SER A 159 -4.71 3.83 5.83
N SER A 160 -4.56 3.79 4.50
CA SER A 160 -4.06 2.61 3.80
C SER A 160 -2.54 2.54 3.78
N LEU A 161 -2.02 1.33 3.62
CA LEU A 161 -0.58 1.13 3.45
C LEU A 161 -0.10 1.73 2.12
N ALA A 162 -0.91 1.64 1.07
CA ALA A 162 -0.58 2.20 -0.24
C ALA A 162 -0.45 3.73 -0.21
N HIS A 163 -1.36 4.43 0.49
CA HIS A 163 -1.30 5.86 0.70
C HIS A 163 -0.06 6.26 1.52
N CYS A 164 0.24 5.51 2.59
CA CYS A 164 1.44 5.75 3.39
C CYS A 164 2.72 5.60 2.56
N ILE A 165 2.79 4.60 1.67
CA ILE A 165 3.95 4.39 0.78
C ILE A 165 4.06 5.51 -0.26
N GLU A 166 2.95 5.94 -0.86
CA GLU A 166 2.94 7.05 -1.83
C GLU A 166 3.43 8.37 -1.20
N ASN A 167 2.95 8.67 0.01
CA ASN A 167 3.24 9.93 0.68
C ASN A 167 4.48 9.87 1.59
N ARG A 168 5.17 8.72 1.64
CA ARG A 168 6.33 8.47 2.51
C ARG A 168 6.02 8.79 3.99
N THR A 169 4.82 8.39 4.43
CA THR A 169 4.34 8.57 5.80
C THR A 169 5.21 7.78 6.77
N GLU A 170 5.50 8.36 7.94
CA GLU A 170 6.30 7.74 9.01
C GLU A 170 5.53 7.74 10.33
N GLY A 171 6.04 7.03 11.34
CA GLY A 171 5.51 7.06 12.71
C GLY A 171 4.23 6.23 12.92
N ASP A 172 3.30 6.77 13.71
CA ASP A 172 2.13 6.03 14.20
C ASP A 172 1.17 5.65 13.07
N ASP A 173 0.99 6.51 12.07
CA ASP A 173 0.09 6.27 10.94
C ASP A 173 0.58 5.09 10.08
N LEU A 174 1.89 5.04 9.78
CA LEU A 174 2.50 3.90 9.08
C LEU A 174 2.38 2.62 9.91
N THR A 175 2.60 2.72 11.22
CA THR A 175 2.49 1.58 12.13
C THR A 175 1.07 1.03 12.16
N ALA A 176 0.06 1.90 12.19
CA ALA A 176 -1.35 1.51 12.14
C ALA A 176 -1.72 0.86 10.81
N ALA A 177 -1.26 1.40 9.68
CA ALA A 177 -1.49 0.82 8.36
C ALA A 177 -0.87 -0.59 8.22
N ILE A 178 0.34 -0.78 8.75
CA ILE A 178 1.02 -2.09 8.81
C ILE A 178 0.25 -3.08 9.70
N ALA A 179 -0.23 -2.63 10.86
CA ALA A 179 -1.01 -3.47 11.78
C ALA A 179 -2.30 -3.94 11.10
N ARG A 180 -3.02 -3.04 10.42
CA ARG A 180 -4.24 -3.37 9.68
C ARG A 180 -4.01 -4.43 8.60
N VAL A 181 -2.92 -4.33 7.83
CA VAL A 181 -2.53 -5.37 6.85
C VAL A 181 -2.27 -6.70 7.55
N THR A 182 -1.52 -6.68 8.65
CA THR A 182 -1.16 -7.89 9.40
C THR A 182 -2.41 -8.58 9.94
N GLU A 183 -3.32 -7.83 10.56
CA GLU A 183 -4.57 -8.34 11.13
C GLU A 183 -5.50 -8.92 10.07
N ALA A 184 -5.64 -8.25 8.93
CA ALA A 184 -6.46 -8.72 7.82
C ALA A 184 -5.89 -10.01 7.22
N VAL A 185 -4.58 -10.10 7.00
CA VAL A 185 -3.94 -11.33 6.53
C VAL A 185 -4.10 -12.47 7.53
N GLN A 186 -3.95 -12.21 8.83
CA GLN A 186 -4.22 -13.23 9.86
C GLN A 186 -5.69 -13.67 9.90
N GLY A 187 -6.62 -12.76 9.62
CA GLY A 187 -8.04 -13.10 9.45
C GLY A 187 -8.25 -14.08 8.31
N LEU A 188 -7.58 -13.84 7.19
CA LEU A 188 -7.61 -14.73 6.03
C LEU A 188 -6.99 -16.09 6.36
N GLU A 189 -5.82 -16.11 7.00
CA GLU A 189 -5.13 -17.34 7.42
C GLU A 189 -6.03 -18.22 8.29
N ARG A 190 -6.79 -17.63 9.22
CA ARG A 190 -7.73 -18.36 10.09
C ARG A 190 -8.86 -19.04 9.31
N LEU A 191 -9.38 -18.38 8.28
CA LEU A 191 -10.45 -18.93 7.42
C LEU A 191 -9.95 -20.05 6.49
N THR A 192 -8.64 -20.06 6.22
CA THR A 192 -8.00 -21.03 5.31
C THR A 192 -7.24 -22.14 6.04
N ALA A 193 -7.22 -22.11 7.38
CA ALA A 193 -6.60 -23.14 8.19
C ALA A 193 -7.45 -24.42 8.13
N GLU A 194 -6.81 -25.56 7.83
CA GLU A 194 -7.43 -26.89 7.80
C GLU A 194 -7.81 -27.42 9.19
#